data_AF-A0A378F854-F1
#
_entry.id   AF-A0A378F854-F1
#
_cell.length_a   1.000
_cell.length_b   1.000
_cell.length_c   1.000
_cell.angle_alpha   90.00
_cell.angle_beta   90.00
_cell.angle_gamma   90.00
#
_symmetry.space_group_name_H-M   'P 1'
#
loop_
_entity.id
_entity.type
_entity.pdbx_description
1 polymer ?
#
loop_
_entity_poly.entity_id
_entity_poly.type
_entity_poly.pdbx_seq_one_letter_code
_entity_poly.pdbx_strand_id
1 'polypeptide(L)'
;MGVVADIADRVLVMYRGEAVETGSVEEIFRSPQHPYTQSLLAAVPRLGEMRGQDLPRRFPLPGQPLAESETPDTVVAGEPILQVRDLVARFPVRGGLLNRVTREVHAVEKVSFDLWPGETLSLVGESGCGKSTTGRALLRLVETQGGTITFDGQRIDTLAGGKLQALRRNIQFIFQDPYASLDPRQTVGDSIMEPLRVHGLLRGEAARERVAWLLKRVG
;
A
#
# COMPACT_ATOMS: atom_id res chain seq x y z
N MET A 1 -19.81 1.76 -0.71
CA MET A 1 -20.60 0.99 -1.70
C MET A 1 -19.60 0.48 -2.71
N GLY A 2 -19.46 -0.84 -2.81
CA GLY A 2 -18.43 -1.45 -3.65
C GLY A 2 -18.83 -1.40 -5.11
N VAL A 3 -17.84 -1.30 -6.01
CA VAL A 3 -18.04 -1.22 -7.47
C VAL A 3 -19.04 -2.26 -7.98
N VAL A 4 -19.02 -3.48 -7.44
CA VAL A 4 -19.94 -4.57 -7.80
C VAL A 4 -21.41 -4.22 -7.59
N ALA A 5 -21.75 -3.51 -6.51
CA ALA A 5 -23.13 -3.16 -6.20
C ALA A 5 -23.74 -2.14 -7.18
N ASP A 6 -22.89 -1.36 -7.85
CA ASP A 6 -23.33 -0.30 -8.76
C ASP A 6 -23.38 -0.74 -10.23
N ILE A 7 -22.74 -1.87 -10.59
CA ILE A 7 -22.54 -2.28 -11.99
C ILE A 7 -23.10 -3.65 -12.35
N ALA A 8 -23.36 -4.53 -11.38
CA ALA A 8 -23.75 -5.91 -11.65
C ALA A 8 -25.24 -6.13 -11.38
N ASP A 9 -25.89 -6.96 -12.20
CA ASP A 9 -27.25 -7.43 -11.91
C ASP A 9 -27.23 -8.66 -10.97
N ARG A 10 -26.18 -9.48 -11.08
CA ARG A 10 -26.00 -10.74 -10.36
C ARG A 10 -24.60 -10.89 -9.81
N VAL A 11 -24.49 -11.53 -8.66
CA VAL A 11 -23.23 -11.81 -7.97
C VAL A 11 -23.08 -13.32 -7.77
N LEU A 12 -21.88 -13.82 -8.05
CA LEU A 12 -21.42 -15.15 -7.71
C LEU A 12 -20.27 -14.99 -6.72
N VAL A 13 -20.44 -15.54 -5.52
CA VAL A 13 -19.40 -15.56 -4.49
C VAL A 13 -18.69 -16.89 -4.55
N MET A 14 -17.37 -16.85 -4.69
CA MET A 14 -16.52 -18.04 -4.70
C MET A 14 -15.60 -18.08 -3.48
N TYR A 15 -15.42 -19.27 -2.92
CA TYR A 15 -14.44 -19.52 -1.86
C TYR A 15 -13.67 -20.80 -2.15
N ARG A 16 -12.33 -20.73 -2.13
CA ARG A 16 -11.43 -21.88 -2.40
C ARG A 16 -11.73 -22.63 -3.70
N GLY A 17 -12.16 -21.90 -4.73
CA GLY A 17 -12.46 -22.46 -6.06
C GLY A 17 -13.90 -22.98 -6.22
N GLU A 18 -14.72 -22.93 -5.18
CA GLU A 18 -16.12 -23.38 -5.22
C GLU A 18 -17.07 -22.18 -5.21
N ALA A 19 -18.16 -22.29 -5.97
CA ALA A 19 -19.28 -21.35 -5.89
C ALA A 19 -20.05 -21.60 -4.59
N VAL A 20 -20.00 -20.65 -3.66
CA VAL A 20 -20.60 -20.80 -2.33
C VAL A 20 -21.91 -20.03 -2.16
N GLU A 21 -22.15 -19.00 -2.97
CA GLU A 21 -23.41 -18.25 -2.97
C GLU A 21 -23.65 -17.57 -4.32
N THR A 22 -24.89 -17.51 -4.78
CA THR A 22 -25.27 -16.75 -5.99
C THR A 22 -26.64 -16.11 -5.80
N GLY A 23 -26.82 -14.90 -6.32
CA GLY A 23 -28.07 -14.16 -6.25
C GLY A 23 -28.01 -12.86 -7.03
N SER A 24 -29.08 -12.07 -6.98
CA SER A 24 -29.06 -10.67 -7.40
C SER A 24 -28.11 -9.86 -6.50
N VAL A 25 -27.63 -8.72 -6.98
CA VAL A 25 -26.85 -7.79 -6.14
C VAL A 25 -27.63 -7.42 -4.88
N GLU A 26 -28.93 -7.14 -4.98
CA GLU A 26 -29.72 -6.76 -3.82
C GLU A 26 -29.77 -7.88 -2.78
N GLU A 27 -30.05 -9.12 -3.19
CA GLU A 27 -30.11 -10.27 -2.28
C GLU A 27 -28.77 -10.50 -1.56
N ILE A 28 -27.67 -10.50 -2.31
CA ILE A 28 -26.33 -10.76 -1.75
C ILE A 28 -25.90 -9.65 -0.77
N PHE A 29 -26.13 -8.38 -1.11
CA PHE A 29 -25.71 -7.27 -0.26
C PHE A 29 -26.64 -7.05 0.94
N ARG A 30 -27.94 -7.37 0.81
CA ARG A 30 -28.95 -7.10 1.85
C ARG A 30 -29.14 -8.27 2.81
N SER A 31 -29.07 -9.50 2.31
CA SER A 31 -29.36 -10.71 3.08
C SER A 31 -28.43 -11.89 2.71
N PRO A 32 -27.10 -11.73 2.86
CA PRO A 32 -26.14 -12.80 2.56
C PRO A 32 -26.37 -14.03 3.44
N GLN A 33 -26.46 -15.20 2.83
CA GLN A 33 -26.73 -16.47 3.52
C GLN A 33 -25.45 -17.19 3.94
N HIS A 34 -24.40 -17.16 3.11
CA HIS A 34 -23.19 -17.91 3.38
C HIS A 34 -22.27 -17.14 4.36
N PRO A 35 -21.72 -17.78 5.42
CA PRO A 35 -20.88 -17.11 6.41
C PRO A 35 -19.66 -16.39 5.82
N TYR A 36 -19.08 -16.95 4.76
CA TYR A 36 -17.99 -16.29 4.03
C TYR A 36 -18.44 -15.00 3.34
N THR A 37 -19.61 -14.98 2.69
CA THR A 37 -20.19 -13.78 2.07
C THR A 37 -20.47 -12.71 3.10
N GLN A 38 -21.06 -13.09 4.25
CA GLN A 38 -21.27 -12.19 5.38
C GLN A 38 -19.96 -11.54 5.83
N SER A 39 -18.89 -12.33 5.92
CA SER A 39 -17.58 -11.85 6.36
C SER A 39 -16.91 -10.96 5.32
N LEU A 40 -17.04 -11.26 4.01
CA LEU A 40 -16.58 -10.40 2.93
C LEU A 40 -17.26 -9.03 2.98
N LEU A 41 -18.58 -9.00 3.17
CA LEU A 41 -19.34 -7.75 3.25
C LEU A 41 -19.04 -6.96 4.53
N ALA A 42 -18.80 -7.65 5.65
CA ALA A 42 -18.38 -7.02 6.91
C ALA A 42 -16.96 -6.42 6.86
N ALA A 43 -16.09 -6.94 5.98
CA ALA A 43 -14.74 -6.43 5.79
C ALA A 43 -14.69 -5.12 4.99
N VAL A 44 -15.79 -4.70 4.35
CA VAL A 44 -15.84 -3.44 3.61
C VAL A 44 -16.02 -2.28 4.59
N PRO A 45 -15.02 -1.40 4.78
CA PRO A 45 -15.13 -0.28 5.70
C PRO A 45 -16.25 0.67 5.27
N ARG A 46 -17.09 1.09 6.21
CA ARG A 46 -18.10 2.13 5.95
C ARG A 46 -17.61 3.47 6.48
N LEU A 47 -17.82 4.51 5.67
CA LEU A 47 -17.50 5.88 6.06
C LEU A 47 -18.23 6.22 7.36
N GLY A 48 -17.45 6.57 8.39
CA GLY A 48 -17.97 6.96 9.69
C GLY A 48 -18.11 5.85 10.73
N GLU A 49 -17.80 4.58 10.41
CA GLU A 49 -17.78 3.48 11.41
C GLU A 49 -16.85 3.75 12.59
N MET A 50 -15.81 4.55 12.37
CA MET A 50 -14.81 4.92 13.37
C MET A 50 -15.11 6.26 14.06
N ARG A 51 -16.28 6.90 13.83
CA ARG A 51 -16.62 8.15 14.52
C ARG A 51 -16.66 7.95 16.03
N GLY A 52 -15.92 8.77 16.76
CA GLY A 52 -15.83 8.69 18.23
C GLY A 52 -14.90 7.60 18.74
N GLN A 53 -14.09 6.98 17.88
CA GLN A 53 -12.99 6.11 18.28
C GLN A 53 -11.66 6.80 17.98
N ASP A 54 -10.77 6.86 18.98
CA ASP A 54 -9.48 7.54 18.84
C ASP A 54 -8.44 6.67 18.13
N LEU A 55 -8.64 5.34 18.10
CA LEU A 55 -7.68 4.37 17.58
C LEU A 55 -8.31 3.46 16.52
N PRO A 56 -7.51 2.99 15.53
CA PRO A 56 -7.98 2.05 14.53
C PRO A 56 -8.35 0.69 15.15
N ARG A 57 -9.46 0.10 14.69
CA ARG A 57 -9.89 -1.25 15.07
C ARG A 57 -9.61 -2.23 13.95
N ARG A 58 -9.29 -3.46 14.33
CA ARG A 58 -9.17 -4.56 13.39
C ARG A 58 -10.57 -4.97 12.92
N PHE A 59 -10.71 -5.22 11.63
CA PHE A 59 -11.93 -5.82 11.09
C PHE A 59 -12.04 -7.28 11.53
N PRO A 60 -13.24 -7.77 11.88
CA PRO A 60 -13.45 -9.18 12.16
C PRO A 60 -13.10 -10.03 10.95
N LEU A 61 -12.33 -11.10 11.16
CA LEU A 61 -12.05 -12.09 10.14
C LEU A 61 -13.17 -13.16 10.10
N PRO A 62 -13.49 -13.71 8.92
CA PRO A 62 -14.43 -14.81 8.79
C PRO A 62 -14.12 -15.97 9.73
N GLY A 63 -15.12 -16.40 10.53
CA GLY A 63 -15.01 -17.56 11.43
C GLY A 63 -14.14 -17.34 12.68
N GLN A 64 -13.63 -16.12 12.91
CA GLN A 64 -13.03 -15.77 14.19
C GLN A 64 -14.08 -15.04 15.04
N PRO A 65 -14.24 -15.41 16.33
CA PRO A 65 -15.04 -14.60 17.22
C PRO A 65 -14.52 -13.17 17.18
N LEU A 66 -15.42 -12.19 17.30
CA LEU A 66 -15.11 -10.81 17.63
C LEU A 66 -14.39 -10.82 18.98
N ALA A 67 -13.11 -11.18 19.00
CA ALA A 67 -12.27 -10.91 20.14
C ALA A 67 -12.43 -9.42 20.41
N GLU A 68 -12.73 -9.05 21.66
CA GLU A 68 -12.73 -7.67 22.12
C GLU A 68 -11.41 -7.06 21.64
N SER A 69 -11.49 -6.34 20.53
CA SER A 69 -10.31 -5.98 19.78
C SER A 69 -9.66 -4.88 20.60
N GLU A 70 -8.62 -5.24 21.36
CA GLU A 70 -7.66 -4.27 21.86
C GLU A 70 -7.37 -3.34 20.70
N THR A 71 -7.75 -2.07 20.83
CA THR A 71 -7.32 -0.99 19.95
C THR A 71 -5.90 -0.68 20.39
N PRO A 72 -4.88 -1.31 19.80
CA PRO A 72 -3.54 -1.12 20.29
C PRO A 72 -3.15 0.29 19.85
N ASP A 73 -2.81 1.15 20.80
CA ASP A 73 -2.06 2.34 20.44
C ASP A 73 -0.69 1.87 19.94
N THR A 74 -0.53 1.88 18.63
CA THR A 74 0.70 1.41 17.98
C THR A 74 1.74 2.51 17.90
N VAL A 75 1.35 3.77 18.15
CA VAL A 75 2.24 4.91 17.97
C VAL A 75 3.26 4.94 19.09
N VAL A 76 4.54 4.91 18.72
CA VAL A 76 5.64 5.04 19.67
C VAL A 76 6.03 6.52 19.76
N ALA A 77 5.85 7.09 20.95
CA ALA A 77 6.27 8.46 21.23
C ALA A 77 7.79 8.62 21.13
N GLY A 78 8.25 9.80 20.68
CA GLY A 78 9.67 10.11 20.50
C GLY A 78 9.92 10.83 19.19
N GLU A 79 11.01 10.46 18.51
CA GLU A 79 11.39 11.04 17.23
C GLU A 79 10.59 10.41 16.07
N PRO A 80 10.22 11.19 15.04
CA PRO A 80 9.57 10.64 13.87
C PRO A 80 10.48 9.66 13.12
N ILE A 81 9.91 8.55 12.65
CA ILE A 81 10.64 7.62 11.77
C ILE A 81 10.87 8.21 10.39
N LEU A 82 10.00 9.12 9.94
CA LEU A 82 10.14 9.83 8.68
C LEU A 82 9.81 11.31 8.88
N GLN A 83 10.71 12.18 8.44
CA GLN A 83 10.51 13.63 8.42
C GLN A 83 10.72 14.14 7.01
N VAL A 84 9.72 14.86 6.50
CA VAL A 84 9.72 15.46 5.16
C VAL A 84 9.58 16.96 5.32
N ARG A 85 10.49 17.71 4.70
CA ARG A 85 10.49 19.18 4.75
C ARG A 85 10.62 19.74 3.35
N ASP A 86 9.68 20.61 2.99
CA ASP A 86 9.64 21.40 1.76
C ASP A 86 9.93 20.57 0.49
N LEU A 87 9.37 19.36 0.41
CA LEU A 87 9.59 18.45 -0.71
C LEU A 87 9.13 19.08 -2.03
N VAL A 88 10.00 19.08 -3.03
CA VAL A 88 9.71 19.57 -4.39
C VAL A 88 10.02 18.49 -5.42
N ALA A 89 9.04 18.21 -6.29
CA ALA A 89 9.17 17.29 -7.42
C ALA A 89 8.51 17.87 -8.68
N ARG A 90 9.33 18.12 -9.71
CA ARG A 90 8.95 18.70 -11.00
C ARG A 90 9.34 17.79 -12.16
N PHE A 91 8.53 17.81 -13.21
CA PHE A 91 8.77 17.03 -14.42
C PHE A 91 8.86 17.95 -15.66
N PRO A 92 9.97 17.92 -16.42
CA PRO A 92 10.09 18.73 -17.61
C PRO A 92 9.19 18.20 -18.72
N VAL A 93 8.42 19.09 -19.34
CA VAL A 93 7.69 18.85 -20.58
C VAL A 93 8.57 19.36 -21.71
N ARG A 94 8.93 18.44 -22.62
CA ARG A 94 9.77 18.75 -23.78
C ARG A 94 8.95 18.79 -25.05
N GLY A 95 9.33 19.64 -26.00
CA GLY A 95 8.62 19.78 -27.27
C GLY A 95 9.42 20.50 -28.35
N GLY A 96 8.82 20.57 -29.55
CA GLY A 96 9.40 21.15 -30.76
C GLY A 96 10.43 20.25 -31.44
N LEU A 97 10.90 20.67 -32.62
CA LEU A 97 11.89 19.91 -33.42
C LEU A 97 13.23 19.69 -32.70
N LEU A 98 13.56 20.52 -31.69
CA LEU A 98 14.83 20.47 -30.95
C LEU A 98 14.70 19.82 -29.57
N ASN A 99 13.56 19.22 -29.22
CA ASN A 99 13.30 18.53 -27.93
C ASN A 99 13.69 19.37 -26.70
N ARG A 100 13.46 20.68 -26.74
CA ARG A 100 13.80 21.61 -25.64
C ARG A 100 12.72 21.52 -24.55
N VAL A 101 13.10 21.80 -23.31
CA VAL A 101 12.13 21.95 -22.21
C VAL A 101 11.32 23.21 -22.48
N THR A 102 10.00 23.06 -22.64
CA THR A 102 9.07 24.15 -22.92
C THR A 102 8.24 24.54 -21.70
N ARG A 103 8.08 23.62 -20.74
CA ARG A 103 7.31 23.79 -19.51
C ARG A 103 7.83 22.83 -18.44
N GLU A 104 7.55 23.12 -17.18
CA GLU A 104 7.64 22.13 -16.09
C GLU A 104 6.25 21.83 -15.52
N VAL A 105 6.02 20.57 -15.16
CA VAL A 105 4.86 20.14 -14.36
C VAL A 105 5.29 20.09 -12.91
N HIS A 106 4.67 20.93 -12.10
CA HIS A 106 4.91 21.04 -10.67
C HIS A 106 4.05 20.01 -9.95
N ALA A 107 4.55 18.78 -9.82
CA ALA A 107 3.78 17.68 -9.27
C ALA A 107 3.73 17.68 -7.74
N VAL A 108 4.78 18.21 -7.08
CA VAL A 108 4.84 18.40 -5.63
C VAL A 108 5.56 19.72 -5.36
N GLU A 109 4.97 20.58 -4.52
CA GLU A 109 5.55 21.87 -4.14
C GLU A 109 5.46 22.06 -2.62
N LYS A 110 6.63 22.06 -1.96
CA LYS A 110 6.82 22.37 -0.54
C LYS A 110 5.95 21.54 0.43
N VAL A 111 5.85 20.24 0.17
CA VAL A 111 5.13 19.34 1.08
C VAL A 111 5.99 19.01 2.29
N SER A 112 5.44 19.18 3.49
CA SER A 112 6.09 18.92 4.77
C SER A 112 5.18 18.13 5.70
N PHE A 113 5.69 17.06 6.29
CA PHE A 113 4.99 16.27 7.31
C PHE A 113 5.98 15.38 8.07
N ASP A 114 5.52 14.87 9.21
CA ASP A 114 6.21 13.87 10.02
C ASP A 114 5.36 12.60 10.09
N LEU A 115 6.03 11.47 10.31
CA LEU A 115 5.40 10.17 10.56
C LEU A 115 6.15 9.51 11.72
N TRP A 116 5.43 9.08 12.74
CA TRP A 116 5.98 8.41 13.91
C TRP A 116 6.02 6.88 13.75
N PRO A 117 6.91 6.18 14.48
CA PRO A 117 6.90 4.72 14.46
C PRO A 117 5.54 4.18 14.89
N GLY A 118 4.98 3.27 14.10
CA GLY A 118 3.67 2.66 14.35
C GLY A 118 2.46 3.54 14.04
N GLU A 119 2.66 4.75 13.53
CA GLU A 119 1.60 5.59 12.96
C GLU A 119 1.26 5.14 11.53
N THR A 120 0.00 5.35 11.13
CA THR A 120 -0.46 5.21 9.74
C THR A 120 -0.87 6.57 9.20
N LEU A 121 -0.08 7.14 8.29
CA LEU A 121 -0.42 8.38 7.58
C LEU A 121 -1.14 8.08 6.27
N SER A 122 -2.25 8.79 6.03
CA SER A 122 -2.99 8.75 4.77
C SER A 122 -2.85 10.06 4.00
N LEU A 123 -2.45 9.98 2.73
CA LEU A 123 -2.39 11.13 1.83
C LEU A 123 -3.56 11.06 0.83
N VAL A 124 -4.49 12.00 0.95
CA VAL A 124 -5.73 12.04 0.16
C VAL A 124 -5.81 13.31 -0.67
N GLY A 125 -6.49 13.24 -1.81
CA GLY A 125 -6.67 14.35 -2.74
C GLY A 125 -7.10 13.86 -4.12
N GLU A 126 -7.44 14.80 -5.00
CA GLU A 126 -7.94 14.52 -6.35
C GLU A 126 -6.94 13.78 -7.24
N SER A 127 -7.43 13.13 -8.30
CA SER A 127 -6.54 12.50 -9.29
C SER A 127 -5.55 13.54 -9.84
N GLY A 128 -4.27 13.18 -9.91
CA GLY A 128 -3.22 14.08 -10.41
C GLY A 128 -2.66 15.11 -9.42
N CYS A 129 -3.14 15.19 -8.18
CA CYS A 129 -2.64 16.19 -7.21
C CYS A 129 -1.25 15.88 -6.59
N GLY A 130 -0.52 14.88 -7.10
CA GLY A 130 0.85 14.59 -6.64
C GLY A 130 1.02 13.52 -5.55
N LYS A 131 -0.05 12.81 -5.13
CA LYS A 131 0.03 11.76 -4.10
C LYS A 131 1.03 10.65 -4.43
N SER A 132 0.85 10.02 -5.60
CA SER A 132 1.73 8.94 -6.06
C SER A 132 3.15 9.45 -6.32
N THR A 133 3.31 10.70 -6.74
CA THR A 133 4.61 11.36 -6.88
C THR A 133 5.30 11.53 -5.54
N THR A 134 4.57 11.99 -4.52
CA THR A 134 5.07 12.14 -3.14
C THR A 134 5.56 10.80 -2.62
N GLY A 135 4.74 9.75 -2.66
CA GLY A 135 5.14 8.41 -2.21
C GLY A 135 6.39 7.86 -2.94
N ARG A 136 6.47 8.06 -4.26
CA ARG A 136 7.66 7.66 -5.05
C ARG A 136 8.90 8.51 -4.74
N ALA A 137 8.74 9.79 -4.43
CA ALA A 137 9.83 10.68 -4.05
C ALA A 137 10.47 10.27 -2.71
N LEU A 138 9.66 9.86 -1.72
CA LEU A 138 10.16 9.35 -0.43
C LEU A 138 11.11 8.16 -0.58
N LEU A 139 10.85 7.30 -1.57
CA LEU A 139 11.66 6.12 -1.90
C LEU A 139 12.82 6.39 -2.87
N ARG A 140 13.01 7.65 -3.26
CA ARG A 140 13.99 8.04 -4.28
C ARG A 140 13.77 7.29 -5.60
N LEU A 141 12.52 7.09 -5.97
CA LEU A 141 12.11 6.59 -7.31
C LEU A 141 11.84 7.76 -8.26
N VAL A 142 11.54 8.93 -7.70
CA VAL A 142 11.44 10.21 -8.41
C VAL A 142 12.51 11.14 -7.85
N GLU A 143 13.19 11.85 -8.73
CA GLU A 143 14.17 12.86 -8.35
C GLU A 143 13.48 14.09 -7.76
N THR A 144 14.05 14.61 -6.68
CA THR A 144 13.55 15.76 -5.94
C THR A 144 14.45 16.96 -6.20
N GLN A 145 13.89 18.10 -6.58
CA GLN A 145 14.66 19.32 -6.85
C GLN A 145 14.88 20.19 -5.61
N GLY A 146 14.21 19.87 -4.49
CA GLY A 146 14.32 20.62 -3.25
C GLY A 146 13.68 19.90 -2.07
N GLY A 147 13.92 20.46 -0.88
CA GLY A 147 13.50 19.89 0.39
C GLY A 147 14.49 18.88 0.96
N THR A 148 14.11 18.28 2.09
CA THR A 148 14.89 17.26 2.78
C THR A 148 13.99 16.09 3.17
N ILE A 149 14.54 14.88 3.11
CA ILE A 149 13.86 13.67 3.57
C ILE A 149 14.79 12.97 4.56
N THR A 150 14.34 12.81 5.79
CA THR A 150 15.06 12.10 6.85
C THR A 150 14.28 10.85 7.20
N PHE A 151 14.93 9.69 7.19
CA PHE A 151 14.36 8.41 7.61
C PHE A 151 15.25 7.82 8.70
N ASP A 152 14.65 7.49 9.85
CA ASP A 152 15.33 6.91 11.01
C ASP A 152 16.58 7.71 11.43
N GLY A 153 16.41 9.04 11.57
CA GLY A 153 17.48 9.99 11.89
C GLY A 153 18.51 10.25 10.77
N GLN A 154 18.44 9.53 9.65
CA GLN A 154 19.38 9.68 8.53
C GLN A 154 18.76 10.46 7.38
N ARG A 155 19.47 11.48 6.87
CA ARG A 155 19.07 12.18 5.64
C ARG A 155 19.23 11.28 4.41
N ILE A 156 18.14 11.05 3.68
CA ILE A 156 18.06 10.10 2.55
C ILE A 156 17.97 10.75 1.17
N ASP A 157 17.62 12.04 1.07
CA ASP A 157 17.52 12.78 -0.20
C ASP A 157 18.87 12.98 -0.93
N THR A 158 19.98 12.64 -0.29
CA THR A 158 21.33 12.70 -0.89
C THR A 158 21.96 11.32 -1.08
N LEU A 159 21.28 10.25 -0.68
CA LEU A 159 21.83 8.90 -0.79
C LEU A 159 21.88 8.42 -2.25
N ALA A 160 22.93 7.66 -2.55
CA ALA A 160 23.19 7.04 -3.83
C ALA A 160 23.86 5.66 -3.64
N GLY A 161 23.86 4.85 -4.71
CA GLY A 161 24.54 3.56 -4.77
C GLY A 161 24.12 2.59 -3.67
N GLY A 162 25.11 1.93 -3.03
CA GLY A 162 24.87 0.90 -2.02
C GLY A 162 24.11 1.39 -0.77
N LYS A 163 24.29 2.65 -0.36
CA LYS A 163 23.54 3.22 0.78
C LYS A 163 22.04 3.33 0.47
N LEU A 164 21.70 3.71 -0.77
CA LEU A 164 20.32 3.75 -1.22
C LEU A 164 19.72 2.33 -1.33
N GLN A 165 20.51 1.36 -1.78
CA GLN A 165 20.09 -0.05 -1.83
C GLN A 165 19.80 -0.61 -0.42
N ALA A 166 20.60 -0.23 0.59
CA ALA A 166 20.37 -0.61 1.98
C ALA A 166 19.08 0.02 2.52
N LEU A 167 18.84 1.31 2.26
CA LEU A 167 17.60 2.00 2.64
C LEU A 167 16.35 1.29 2.10
N ARG A 168 16.38 0.87 0.82
CA ARG A 168 15.26 0.17 0.16
C ARG A 168 14.95 -1.21 0.77
N ARG A 169 15.81 -1.75 1.63
CA ARG A 169 15.49 -2.96 2.42
C ARG A 169 14.54 -2.63 3.59
N ASN A 170 14.64 -1.41 4.12
CA ASN A 170 13.88 -0.97 5.29
C ASN A 170 12.55 -0.31 4.91
N ILE A 171 12.38 0.10 3.65
CA ILE A 171 11.15 0.70 3.15
C ILE A 171 10.60 -0.13 2.00
N GLN A 172 9.47 -0.79 2.22
CA GLN A 172 8.78 -1.60 1.23
C GLN A 172 7.68 -0.80 0.55
N PHE A 173 7.45 -1.05 -0.74
CA PHE A 173 6.44 -0.34 -1.53
C PHE A 173 5.51 -1.31 -2.24
N ILE A 174 4.22 -1.00 -2.20
CA ILE A 174 3.18 -1.70 -2.96
C ILE A 174 2.69 -0.74 -4.03
N PHE A 175 2.86 -1.11 -5.29
CA PHE A 175 2.44 -0.28 -6.42
C PHE A 175 0.92 -0.36 -6.63
N GLN A 176 0.32 0.74 -7.08
CA GLN A 176 -1.11 0.81 -7.40
C GLN A 176 -1.51 -0.13 -8.54
N ASP A 177 -0.60 -0.36 -9.48
CA ASP A 177 -0.78 -1.30 -10.58
C ASP A 177 0.03 -2.57 -10.30
N PRO A 178 -0.63 -3.69 -9.93
CA PRO A 178 0.06 -4.94 -9.64
C PRO A 178 0.70 -5.54 -10.90
N TYR A 179 0.14 -5.33 -12.10
CA TYR A 179 0.68 -5.88 -13.35
C TYR A 179 2.02 -5.25 -13.72
N ALA A 180 2.20 -3.96 -13.42
CA ALA A 180 3.49 -3.29 -13.60
C ALA A 180 4.58 -3.83 -12.65
N SER A 181 4.21 -4.56 -11.61
CA SER A 181 5.14 -5.09 -10.59
C SER A 181 5.32 -6.61 -10.61
N LEU A 182 4.54 -7.35 -11.40
CA LEU A 182 4.57 -8.81 -11.48
C LEU A 182 5.02 -9.28 -12.87
N ASP A 183 5.98 -10.21 -12.92
CA ASP A 183 6.35 -10.88 -14.17
C ASP A 183 5.45 -12.11 -14.37
N PRO A 184 4.62 -12.16 -15.42
CA PRO A 184 3.71 -13.29 -15.66
C PRO A 184 4.42 -14.61 -15.94
N ARG A 185 5.75 -14.58 -16.21
CA ARG A 185 6.56 -15.78 -16.41
C ARG A 185 7.10 -16.35 -15.10
N GLN A 186 6.93 -15.64 -13.98
CA GLN A 186 7.37 -16.08 -12.66
C GLN A 186 6.19 -16.61 -11.84
N THR A 187 6.44 -17.63 -11.02
CA THR A 187 5.42 -18.09 -10.07
C THR A 187 5.24 -17.05 -8.96
N VAL A 188 4.08 -17.06 -8.31
CA VAL A 188 3.84 -16.19 -7.13
C VAL A 188 4.90 -16.43 -6.05
N GLY A 189 5.29 -17.69 -5.84
CA GLY A 189 6.34 -18.04 -4.89
C GLY A 189 7.70 -17.44 -5.25
N ASP A 190 8.08 -17.49 -6.52
CA ASP A 190 9.35 -16.91 -6.99
C ASP A 190 9.37 -15.39 -6.87
N SER A 191 8.27 -14.73 -7.22
CA SER A 191 8.12 -13.27 -7.07
C SER A 191 8.25 -12.82 -5.60
N ILE A 192 7.70 -13.59 -4.64
CA ILE A 192 7.86 -13.30 -3.21
C ILE A 192 9.29 -13.64 -2.72
N MET A 193 9.93 -14.65 -3.32
CA MET A 193 11.29 -15.06 -2.97
C MET A 193 12.37 -14.11 -3.49
N GLU A 194 12.13 -13.45 -4.62
CA GLU A 194 13.11 -12.60 -5.30
C GLU A 194 13.72 -11.54 -4.37
N PRO A 195 12.97 -10.74 -3.60
CA PRO A 195 13.54 -9.77 -2.66
C PRO A 195 14.46 -10.41 -1.61
N LEU A 196 14.12 -11.61 -1.11
CA LEU A 196 14.94 -12.34 -0.15
C LEU A 196 16.30 -12.73 -0.76
N ARG A 197 16.30 -13.13 -2.04
CA ARG A 197 17.51 -13.51 -2.78
C ARG A 197 18.36 -12.31 -3.16
N VAL A 198 17.73 -11.28 -3.73
CA VAL A 198 18.39 -10.03 -4.18
C VAL A 198 19.08 -9.33 -3.01
N HIS A 199 18.48 -9.36 -1.82
CA HIS A 199 19.07 -8.76 -0.62
C HIS A 199 19.93 -9.74 0.20
N GLY A 200 20.02 -11.00 -0.21
CA GLY A 200 20.82 -12.03 0.47
C GLY A 200 20.34 -12.34 1.89
N LEU A 201 19.04 -12.18 2.17
CA LEU A 201 18.45 -12.36 3.49
C LEU A 201 18.28 -13.84 3.83
N LEU A 202 17.80 -14.63 2.87
CA LEU A 202 17.56 -16.07 3.01
C LEU A 202 17.86 -16.78 1.69
N ARG A 203 18.23 -18.06 1.76
CA ARG A 203 18.51 -18.91 0.59
C ARG A 203 18.00 -20.33 0.80
N GLY A 204 17.86 -21.07 -0.30
CA GLY A 204 17.50 -22.48 -0.28
C GLY A 204 16.20 -22.74 0.47
N GLU A 205 16.22 -23.73 1.35
CA GLU A 205 15.02 -24.18 2.05
C GLU A 205 14.44 -23.16 3.02
N ALA A 206 15.30 -22.42 3.74
CA ALA A 206 14.85 -21.37 4.65
C ALA A 206 14.06 -20.26 3.93
N ALA A 207 14.44 -19.94 2.68
CA ALA A 207 13.68 -19.00 1.86
C ALA A 207 12.32 -19.57 1.45
N ARG A 208 12.25 -20.85 1.08
CA ARG A 208 11.00 -21.54 0.73
C ARG A 208 10.04 -21.60 1.91
N GLU A 209 10.53 -21.97 3.09
CA GLU A 209 9.72 -21.99 4.32
C GLU A 209 9.19 -20.60 4.65
N ARG A 210 10.01 -19.56 4.51
CA ARG A 210 9.58 -18.18 4.72
C ARG A 210 8.49 -17.76 3.74
N VAL A 211 8.64 -18.07 2.45
CA VAL A 211 7.65 -17.77 1.42
C VAL A 211 6.34 -18.53 1.69
N ALA A 212 6.42 -19.82 2.02
CA ALA A 212 5.25 -20.64 2.35
C ALA A 212 4.51 -20.07 3.58
N TRP A 213 5.26 -19.62 4.59
CA TRP A 213 4.67 -18.95 5.75
C TRP A 213 4.01 -17.61 5.40
N LEU A 214 4.62 -16.81 4.52
CA LEU A 214 4.05 -15.54 4.04
C LEU A 214 2.75 -15.77 3.28
N LEU A 215 2.72 -16.76 2.38
CA LEU A 215 1.51 -17.14 1.63
C LEU A 215 0.38 -17.57 2.57
N LYS A 216 0.67 -18.42 3.56
CA LYS A 216 -0.31 -18.82 4.59
C LYS A 216 -0.87 -17.65 5.40
N ARG A 217 -0.15 -16.53 5.51
CA ARG A 217 -0.63 -15.33 6.21
C ARG A 217 -1.61 -14.49 5.40
N VAL A 218 -1.52 -14.52 4.07
CA VAL A 218 -2.36 -13.68 3.19
C VAL A 218 -3.55 -14.43 2.59
N GLY A 219 -3.57 -15.76 2.67
CA GLY A 219 -4.70 -16.60 2.26
C GLY A 219 -4.27 -17.88 1.58
#